data_AF-A0A809RKX9-F1
#
_entry.id   AF-A0A809RKX9-F1
#
_cell.length_a   1.000
_cell.length_b   1.000
_cell.length_c   1.000
_cell.angle_alpha   90.00
_cell.angle_beta   90.00
_cell.angle_gamma   90.00
#
_symmetry.space_group_name_H-M   'P 1'
#
loop_
_entity.id
_entity.type
_entity.pdbx_description
1 polymer ?
#
loop_
_entity_poly.entity_id
_entity_poly.type
_entity_poly.pdbx_seq_one_letter_code
_entity_poly.pdbx_strand_id
1 'polypeptide(L)'
;MLETPIHSGPYWVYLPPLKSKAEADNKTEELKNSGIKDISVIRDGKWENAISMGLYGKEAIANDRVAKLKKLGINAQIEARGKTARTFALHHLSDDELKQIKQMQTDFGGPAIKKTTCE
;
A
#
# COMPACT_ATOMS: atom_id res chain seq x y z
N MET A 1 22.41 -6.88 4.78
CA MET A 1 21.01 -7.35 4.91
C MET A 1 20.17 -6.47 4.00
N LEU A 2 19.32 -7.03 3.14
CA LEU A 2 18.51 -6.25 2.22
C LEU A 2 17.52 -5.40 3.04
N GLU A 3 17.77 -4.11 3.13
CA GLU A 3 16.86 -3.15 3.75
C GLU A 3 15.63 -3.06 2.85
N THR A 4 14.55 -3.74 3.23
CA THR A 4 13.27 -3.59 2.57
C THR A 4 12.87 -2.12 2.69
N PRO A 5 12.72 -1.38 1.58
CA PRO A 5 12.22 -0.01 1.62
C PRO A 5 10.91 0.00 2.39
N ILE A 6 10.88 0.80 3.46
CA ILE A 6 9.66 1.17 4.19
C ILE A 6 8.77 1.96 3.23
N HIS A 7 8.00 1.25 2.42
CA HIS A 7 6.95 1.83 1.60
C HIS A 7 5.83 2.24 2.55
N SER A 8 5.67 3.54 2.79
CA SER A 8 4.59 4.06 3.65
C SER A 8 3.23 4.05 2.94
N GLY A 9 2.86 2.95 2.27
CA GLY A 9 1.59 2.80 1.57
C GLY A 9 1.31 3.91 0.52
N PRO A 10 0.20 3.81 -0.22
CA PRO A 10 -0.85 2.81 -0.07
C PRO A 10 -0.49 1.46 -0.67
N TYR A 11 -0.95 0.39 -0.04
CA TYR A 11 -0.87 -0.99 -0.51
C TYR A 11 -2.14 -1.33 -1.27
N TRP A 12 -2.01 -1.61 -2.55
CA TRP A 12 -3.11 -1.94 -3.43
C TRP A 12 -3.34 -3.44 -3.47
N VAL A 13 -4.53 -3.89 -3.08
CA VAL A 13 -4.96 -5.28 -3.25
C VAL A 13 -5.69 -5.37 -4.59
N TYR A 14 -5.27 -6.28 -5.45
CA TYR A 14 -5.83 -6.40 -6.79
C TYR A 14 -5.81 -7.85 -7.31
N LEU A 15 -6.65 -8.14 -8.29
CA LEU A 15 -6.48 -9.29 -9.18
C LEU A 15 -5.75 -8.84 -10.45
N PRO A 16 -4.77 -9.64 -10.93
CA PRO A 16 -4.01 -9.31 -12.14
C PRO A 16 -4.90 -9.01 -13.35
N PRO A 17 -4.39 -8.22 -14.31
CA PRO A 17 -5.02 -8.02 -15.61
C PRO A 17 -5.54 -9.31 -16.24
N LEU A 18 -6.83 -9.33 -16.55
CA LEU A 18 -7.45 -10.40 -17.34
C LEU A 18 -7.23 -10.15 -18.84
N LYS A 19 -7.42 -11.18 -19.66
CA LYS A 19 -7.08 -11.10 -21.09
C LYS A 19 -7.97 -10.15 -21.88
N SER A 20 -9.18 -9.88 -21.38
CA SER A 20 -10.15 -9.03 -22.06
C SER A 20 -11.05 -8.28 -21.08
N LYS A 21 -11.60 -7.17 -21.55
CA LYS A 21 -12.61 -6.38 -20.83
C LYS A 21 -13.82 -7.23 -20.42
N ALA A 22 -14.32 -8.07 -21.33
CA ALA A 22 -15.46 -8.94 -21.07
C ALA A 22 -15.17 -9.96 -19.95
N GLU A 23 -13.98 -10.55 -19.93
CA GLU A 23 -13.58 -11.44 -18.82
C GLU A 23 -13.47 -10.70 -17.49
N ALA A 24 -12.95 -9.47 -17.49
CA ALA A 24 -12.88 -8.65 -16.28
C ALA A 24 -14.26 -8.24 -15.76
N ASP A 25 -15.19 -7.90 -16.66
CA ASP A 25 -16.56 -7.57 -16.31
C ASP A 25 -17.29 -8.80 -15.73
N ASN A 26 -17.23 -9.94 -16.43
CA ASN A 26 -17.83 -11.20 -15.96
C ASN A 26 -17.27 -11.64 -14.60
N LYS A 27 -15.94 -11.57 -14.43
CA LYS A 27 -15.29 -11.93 -13.16
C LYS A 27 -15.69 -10.98 -12.04
N THR A 28 -15.84 -9.70 -12.34
CA THR A 28 -16.31 -8.70 -11.36
C THR A 28 -17.74 -8.99 -10.92
N GLU A 29 -18.63 -9.39 -11.83
CA GLU A 29 -19.99 -9.79 -11.47
C GLU A 29 -20.01 -11.08 -10.62
N GLU A 30 -19.21 -12.09 -10.98
CA GLU A 30 -19.06 -13.32 -10.18
C GLU A 30 -18.61 -13.02 -8.74
N LEU A 31 -17.62 -12.13 -8.59
CA LEU A 31 -17.11 -11.71 -7.28
C LEU A 31 -18.16 -10.93 -6.47
N LYS A 32 -18.95 -10.05 -7.12
CA LYS A 32 -20.07 -9.35 -6.48
C LYS A 32 -21.15 -10.31 -6.00
N ASN A 33 -21.49 -11.30 -6.82
CA ASN A 33 -22.46 -12.35 -6.47
C ASN A 33 -21.96 -13.24 -5.33
N SER A 34 -20.65 -13.41 -5.21
CA SER A 34 -19.98 -14.09 -4.08
C SER A 34 -19.89 -13.23 -2.81
N GLY A 35 -20.48 -12.02 -2.82
CA GLY A 35 -20.56 -11.13 -1.66
C GLY A 35 -19.44 -10.08 -1.58
N ILE A 36 -18.55 -10.00 -2.57
CA ILE A 36 -17.43 -9.05 -2.57
C ILE A 36 -17.83 -7.80 -3.35
N LYS A 37 -18.20 -6.75 -2.60
CA LYS A 37 -18.78 -5.53 -3.17
C LYS A 37 -17.74 -4.45 -3.44
N ASP A 38 -16.65 -4.42 -2.66
CA ASP A 38 -15.59 -3.41 -2.74
C ASP A 38 -14.57 -3.73 -3.84
N ILE A 39 -15.05 -3.84 -5.09
CA ILE A 39 -14.21 -4.14 -6.25
C ILE A 39 -14.52 -3.23 -7.44
N SER A 40 -13.51 -2.98 -8.28
CA SER A 40 -13.64 -2.16 -9.49
C SER A 40 -12.65 -2.58 -10.56
N VAL A 41 -13.09 -2.63 -11.81
CA VAL A 41 -12.23 -2.93 -12.97
C VAL A 41 -11.43 -1.69 -13.36
N ILE A 42 -10.12 -1.87 -13.54
CA ILE A 42 -9.24 -0.86 -14.13
C ILE A 42 -9.43 -0.87 -15.65
N ARG A 43 -9.71 0.29 -16.23
CA ARG A 43 -10.10 0.39 -17.64
C ARG A 43 -8.98 0.81 -18.60
N ASP A 44 -7.84 1.24 -18.07
CA ASP A 44 -6.80 1.85 -18.89
C ASP A 44 -5.39 1.63 -18.31
N GLY A 45 -4.38 1.74 -19.18
CA GLY A 45 -2.96 1.73 -18.83
C GLY A 45 -2.40 0.33 -18.57
N LYS A 46 -1.24 0.25 -17.90
CA LYS A 46 -0.54 -1.03 -17.64
C LYS A 46 -1.34 -2.05 -16.81
N TRP A 47 -2.39 -1.60 -16.15
CA TRP A 47 -3.26 -2.40 -15.29
C TRP A 47 -4.65 -2.61 -15.91
N GLU A 48 -4.83 -2.32 -17.20
CA GLU A 48 -6.10 -2.56 -17.90
C GLU A 48 -6.63 -3.98 -17.62
N ASN A 49 -7.92 -4.10 -17.34
CA ASN A 49 -8.62 -5.34 -17.01
C ASN A 49 -8.21 -5.98 -15.67
N ALA A 50 -7.39 -5.31 -14.85
CA ALA A 50 -7.18 -5.71 -13.46
C ALA A 50 -8.42 -5.37 -12.62
N ILE A 51 -8.65 -6.12 -11.55
CA ILE A 51 -9.75 -5.84 -10.60
C ILE A 51 -9.13 -5.30 -9.32
N SER A 52 -9.31 -4.01 -9.05
CA SER A 52 -8.98 -3.38 -7.79
C SER A 52 -9.89 -3.91 -6.69
N MET A 53 -9.31 -4.28 -5.55
CA MET A 53 -10.04 -4.81 -4.37
C MET A 53 -9.73 -4.01 -3.09
N GLY A 54 -9.24 -2.78 -3.26
CA GLY A 54 -9.00 -1.81 -2.19
C GLY A 54 -7.57 -1.29 -2.11
N LEU A 55 -7.42 -0.08 -1.57
CA LEU A 55 -6.15 0.55 -1.21
C LEU A 55 -6.07 0.69 0.31
N TYR A 56 -4.98 0.20 0.90
CA TYR A 56 -4.82 0.15 2.35
C TYR A 56 -3.59 0.94 2.78
N GLY A 57 -3.70 1.74 3.84
CA GLY A 57 -2.57 2.53 4.34
C GLY A 57 -1.46 1.70 5.01
N LYS A 58 -1.76 0.46 5.42
CA LYS A 58 -0.84 -0.44 6.14
C LYS A 58 -0.79 -1.81 5.46
N GLU A 59 0.41 -2.37 5.36
CA GLU A 59 0.65 -3.68 4.73
C GLU A 59 -0.12 -4.81 5.44
N ALA A 60 -0.12 -4.79 6.78
CA ALA A 60 -0.80 -5.79 7.59
C ALA A 60 -2.31 -5.87 7.27
N ILE A 61 -2.96 -4.74 6.98
CA ILE A 61 -4.39 -4.69 6.62
C ILE A 61 -4.60 -5.25 5.21
N ALA A 62 -3.71 -4.93 4.26
CA ALA A 62 -3.76 -5.51 2.92
C ALA A 62 -3.57 -7.04 2.95
N ASN A 63 -2.64 -7.52 3.78
CA ASN A 63 -2.41 -8.96 3.99
C ASN A 63 -3.63 -9.66 4.59
N ASP A 64 -4.27 -9.09 5.61
CA ASP A 64 -5.51 -9.62 6.17
C ASP A 64 -6.63 -9.69 5.11
N ARG A 65 -6.76 -8.67 4.27
CA ARG A 65 -7.71 -8.69 3.15
C ARG A 65 -7.41 -9.84 2.19
N VAL A 66 -6.15 -10.01 1.75
CA VAL A 66 -5.77 -11.12 0.87
C VAL A 66 -6.03 -12.47 1.52
N ALA A 67 -5.74 -12.62 2.80
CA ALA A 67 -6.02 -13.87 3.53
C ALA A 67 -7.53 -14.18 3.57
N LYS A 68 -8.38 -13.16 3.78
CA LYS A 68 -9.85 -13.31 3.72
C LYS A 68 -10.31 -13.68 2.32
N LEU A 69 -9.79 -13.03 1.28
CA LEU A 69 -10.11 -13.34 -0.12
C LEU A 69 -9.68 -14.76 -0.50
N LYS A 70 -8.52 -15.21 -0.02
CA LYS A 70 -8.00 -16.56 -0.26
C LYS A 70 -8.91 -17.64 0.34
N LYS A 71 -9.50 -17.40 1.52
CA LYS A 71 -10.51 -18.29 2.13
C LYS A 71 -11.78 -18.40 1.28
N LEU A 72 -12.07 -17.39 0.46
CA LEU A 72 -13.17 -17.38 -0.51
C LEU A 72 -12.74 -17.93 -1.89
N GLY A 73 -11.54 -18.52 -1.99
CA GLY A 73 -11.00 -19.08 -3.24
C GLY A 73 -10.40 -18.05 -4.20
N ILE A 74 -10.18 -16.81 -3.76
CA ILE A 74 -9.71 -15.72 -4.61
C ILE A 74 -8.25 -15.40 -4.32
N ASN A 75 -7.41 -15.56 -5.33
CA ASN A 75 -5.96 -15.33 -5.23
C ASN A 75 -5.60 -13.89 -5.62
N ALA A 76 -5.93 -12.94 -4.74
CA ALA A 76 -5.53 -11.54 -4.89
C ALA A 76 -4.03 -11.32 -4.59
N GLN A 77 -3.46 -10.27 -5.18
CA GLN A 77 -2.08 -9.84 -5.03
C GLN A 77 -2.01 -8.47 -4.35
N ILE A 78 -0.84 -8.11 -3.81
CA ILE A 78 -0.57 -6.80 -3.21
C ILE A 78 0.52 -6.09 -4.02
N GLU A 79 0.26 -4.85 -4.43
CA GLU A 79 1.27 -3.94 -4.98
C GLU A 79 1.46 -2.76 -4.01
N ALA A 80 2.69 -2.55 -3.55
CA ALA A 80 3.01 -1.33 -2.82
C ALA A 80 3.05 -0.15 -3.82
N ARG A 81 2.10 0.79 -3.69
CA ARG A 81 1.99 1.99 -4.52
C ARG A 81 2.45 3.26 -3.80
N GLY A 82 3.09 3.09 -2.65
CA GLY A 82 3.61 4.20 -1.89
C GLY A 82 4.77 4.89 -2.57
N LYS A 83 4.89 6.19 -2.30
CA LYS A 83 6.12 6.91 -2.62
C LYS A 83 7.24 6.25 -1.82
N THR A 84 8.37 5.99 -2.47
CA THR A 84 9.60 5.61 -1.77
C THR A 84 9.86 6.64 -0.68
N ALA A 85 9.92 6.20 0.58
CA ALA A 85 10.27 7.07 1.68
C ALA A 85 11.65 7.68 1.40
N ARG A 86 11.72 9.01 1.37
CA ARG A 86 13.00 9.73 1.30
C ARG A 86 13.51 9.88 2.72
N THR A 87 14.56 9.13 3.05
CA THR A 87 15.26 9.27 4.32
C THR A 87 16.31 10.37 4.17
N PHE A 88 16.32 11.32 5.10
CA PHE A 88 17.36 12.33 5.21
C PHE A 88 18.08 12.13 6.54
N ALA A 89 19.41 12.07 6.50
CA ALA A 89 20.24 12.11 7.69
C ALA A 89 20.55 13.59 8.01
N LEU A 90 20.19 14.01 9.22
CA LEU A 90 20.57 15.32 9.74
C LEU A 90 21.77 15.13 10.68
N HIS A 91 22.89 15.78 10.36
CA HIS A 91 24.10 15.75 11.17
C HIS A 91 24.25 17.06 11.96
N HIS A 92 25.01 17.02 13.06
CA HIS A 92 25.36 18.19 13.87
C HIS A 92 24.16 18.98 14.44
N LEU A 93 23.08 18.29 14.80
CA LEU A 93 21.92 18.92 15.43
C LEU A 93 22.25 19.40 16.86
N SER A 94 21.95 20.66 17.13
CA SER A 94 21.99 21.25 18.47
C SER A 94 20.82 20.75 19.33
N ASP A 95 20.91 20.88 20.66
CA ASP A 95 19.82 20.50 21.57
C ASP A 95 18.51 21.25 21.29
N ASP A 96 18.61 22.52 20.85
CA ASP A 96 17.45 23.34 20.47
C ASP A 96 16.79 22.83 19.18
N GLU A 97 17.58 22.49 18.16
CA GLU A 97 17.08 21.92 16.90
C GLU A 97 16.41 20.57 17.12
N LEU A 98 16.97 19.72 17.99
CA LEU A 98 16.34 18.46 18.40
C LEU A 98 14.98 18.67 19.05
N LYS A 99 14.83 19.74 19.83
CA LYS A 99 13.56 20.08 20.48
C LYS A 99 12.53 20.55 19.46
N GLN A 100 12.91 21.43 18.53
CA GLN A 100 12.03 21.89 17.45
C GLN A 100 11.60 20.75 16.53
N ILE A 101 12.53 19.86 16.18
CA ILE A 101 12.26 18.69 15.35
C ILE A 101 11.24 17.76 16.02
N LYS A 102 11.39 17.47 17.32
CA LYS A 102 10.41 16.66 18.08
C LYS A 102 9.03 17.33 18.17
N GLN A 103 8.99 18.65 18.30
CA GLN A 103 7.75 19.40 18.29
C GLN A 103 7.05 19.29 16.93
N MET A 104 7.79 19.48 15.83
CA MET A 104 7.26 19.31 14.48
C MET A 104 6.71 17.90 14.22
N GLN A 105 7.29 16.85 14.78
CA GLN A 105 6.73 15.49 14.69
C GLN A 105 5.38 15.32 15.42
N THR A 106 5.15 16.12 16.44
CA THR A 106 3.91 16.06 17.24
C THR A 106 2.81 16.87 16.55
N ASP A 107 3.16 18.05 16.04
CA ASP A 107 2.25 18.95 15.31
C ASP A 107 1.87 18.41 13.92
N PHE A 108 2.82 17.74 13.25
CA PHE A 108 2.59 17.10 11.97
C PHE A 108 2.74 15.60 12.17
N GLY A 109 1.64 14.83 12.04
CA GLY A 109 1.64 13.36 12.02
C GLY A 109 2.39 12.73 10.82
N GLY A 110 3.41 13.43 10.31
CA GLY A 110 4.29 13.07 9.22
C GLY A 110 5.55 12.32 9.70
N PRO A 111 6.73 12.64 9.15
CA PRO A 111 7.87 11.72 9.08
C PRO A 111 8.27 11.11 10.43
N ALA A 112 8.45 9.78 10.43
CA ALA A 112 8.99 9.06 11.57
C ALA A 112 10.49 9.36 11.70
N ILE A 113 10.88 10.04 12.77
CA ILE A 113 12.29 10.29 13.10
C ILE A 113 12.77 9.19 14.02
N LYS A 114 13.83 8.51 13.59
CA LYS A 114 14.55 7.53 14.38
C LYS A 114 15.95 8.06 14.61
N LYS A 115 16.37 8.19 15.87
CA LYS A 115 17.79 8.38 16.19
C LYS A 115 18.53 7.12 15.77
N THR A 116 19.56 7.26 14.96
CA THR A 116 20.49 6.19 14.62
C THR A 116 21.90 6.64 14.96
N THR A 117 22.79 5.70 15.24
CA THR A 117 24.23 5.98 15.32
C THR A 117 24.73 6.31 13.92
N CYS A 118 25.59 7.34 13.81
CA CYS A 118 26.35 7.58 12.60
C CYS A 118 27.32 6.41 12.41
N GLU A 119 27.32 5.82 11.21
CA GLU A 119 28.35 4.87 10.76
C GLU A 119 29.26 5.57 9.76
#